data_AF-A0A919NEG5-F1
#
_entry.id   AF-A0A919NEG5-F1
#
_cell.length_a   1.000
_cell.length_b   1.000
_cell.length_c   1.000
_cell.angle_alpha   90.00
_cell.angle_beta   90.00
_cell.angle_gamma   90.00
#
_symmetry.space_group_name_H-M   'P 1'
#
loop_
_entity.id
_entity.type
_entity.pdbx_description
1 polymer ?
#
loop_
_entity_poly.entity_id
_entity_poly.type
_entity_poly.pdbx_seq_one_letter_code
_entity_poly.pdbx_strand_id
1 'polypeptide(L)' 'MAFGLADGGRIDLARVRQHWPDILRLVASAHSGAVSACDAMRMLQHGGNPTQLGQALAHFGRIFKTRHVLSYVDA' A
#
# COMPACT_ATOMS: atom_id res chain seq x y z
N MET A 1 11.29 -1.90 -10.14
CA MET A 1 10.00 -1.79 -9.43
C MET A 1 9.69 -3.12 -8.76
N ALA A 2 10.14 -3.30 -7.53
CA ALA A 2 9.78 -4.46 -6.72
C ALA A 2 9.47 -3.95 -5.32
N PHE A 3 8.19 -3.70 -5.03
CA PHE A 3 7.73 -3.53 -3.66
C PHE A 3 8.06 -4.83 -2.93
N GLY A 4 9.00 -4.77 -1.97
CA GLY A 4 9.60 -5.93 -1.32
C GLY A 4 8.55 -6.93 -0.81
N LEU A 5 8.57 -8.13 -1.38
CA LEU A 5 7.76 -9.30 -1.02
C LEU A 5 8.31 -10.02 0.23
N ALA A 6 8.90 -9.30 1.17
CA ALA A 6 9.72 -9.91 2.24
C ALA A 6 8.92 -10.65 3.32
N ASP A 7 7.58 -10.65 3.28
CA ASP A 7 6.76 -11.41 4.21
C ASP A 7 5.93 -12.44 3.43
N GLY A 8 6.23 -13.73 3.65
CA GLY A 8 5.66 -14.86 2.93
C GLY A 8 4.14 -14.90 3.03
N GLY A 9 3.46 -14.25 2.09
CA GLY A 9 2.01 -14.34 1.89
C GLY A 9 1.11 -13.75 2.98
N ARG A 10 1.62 -13.51 4.19
CA ARG A 10 0.84 -13.07 5.35
C ARG A 10 0.58 -11.56 5.32
N ILE A 11 -0.63 -11.20 5.72
CA ILE A 11 -1.07 -9.81 5.83
C ILE A 11 -0.93 -9.41 7.30
N ASP A 12 -0.05 -8.45 7.60
CA ASP A 12 0.10 -7.91 8.94
C ASP A 12 -0.90 -6.76 9.18
N LEU A 13 -2.06 -7.09 9.75
CA LEU A 13 -3.11 -6.13 10.05
C LEU A 13 -2.73 -5.16 11.18
N ALA A 14 -1.82 -5.54 12.09
CA ALA A 14 -1.40 -4.67 13.18
C ALA A 14 -0.59 -3.49 12.63
N ARG A 15 0.32 -3.77 11.70
CA ARG A 15 1.08 -2.75 10.98
C ARG A 15 0.20 -1.83 10.13
N VAL A 16 -0.79 -2.39 9.43
CA VAL A 16 -1.78 -1.58 8.69
C VAL A 16 -2.53 -0.64 9.63
N ARG A 17 -2.98 -1.14 10.78
CA ARG A 17 -3.73 -0.34 11.76
C ARG A 17 -2.88 0.75 12.40
N GLN A 18 -1.60 0.48 12.66
CA GLN A 18 -0.67 1.47 13.20
C GLN A 18 -0.47 2.67 12.25
N HIS A 19 -0.36 2.42 10.95
CA HIS A 19 -0.15 3.46 9.94
C HIS A 19 -1.44 3.95 9.26
N TRP A 20 -2.61 3.48 9.71
CA TRP A 20 -3.90 3.83 9.13
C TRP A 20 -4.13 5.34 8.93
N PRO A 21 -3.87 6.22 9.92
CA PRO A 21 -4.06 7.66 9.73
C PRO A 21 -3.12 8.24 8.66
N ASP A 22 -1.89 7.76 8.55
CA ASP A 22 -0.93 8.22 7.53
C ASP A 22 -1.33 7.76 6.12
N ILE A 23 -1.85 6.54 6.01
CA ILE A 23 -2.41 6.00 4.75
C ILE A 23 -3.56 6.89 4.29
N LEU A 24 -4.50 7.24 5.19
CA LEU A 24 -5.63 8.10 4.85
C LEU A 24 -5.18 9.51 4.44
N ARG A 25 -4.17 10.08 5.11
CA ARG A 25 -3.60 11.39 4.74
C ARG A 25 -2.97 11.35 3.35
N LEU A 26 -2.20 10.31 3.04
CA LEU A 26 -1.61 10.13 1.73
C LEU A 26 -2.69 10.06 0.63
N VAL A 27 -3.73 9.26 0.86
CA VAL A 27 -4.84 9.11 -0.08
C VAL A 27 -5.61 10.42 -0.25
N ALA A 28 -5.90 11.14 0.84
CA ALA A 28 -6.58 12.42 0.79
C ALA A 28 -5.76 13.48 0.03
N SER A 29 -4.45 13.53 0.26
CA SER A 29 -3.54 14.42 -0.47
C SER A 29 -3.47 14.07 -1.96
N ALA A 30 -3.40 12.77 -2.29
CA ALA A 30 -3.41 12.32 -3.67
C ALA A 30 -4.75 12.62 -4.37
N HIS A 31 -5.86 12.37 -3.69
CA HIS A 31 -7.21 12.65 -4.19
C HIS A 31 -7.45 14.15 -4.41
N SER A 32 -6.93 15.00 -3.52
CA SER A 32 -7.06 16.46 -3.61
C SER A 32 -6.07 17.10 -4.61
N GLY A 33 -5.22 16.31 -5.27
CA GLY A 33 -4.21 16.80 -6.21
C GLY A 33 -3.00 17.48 -5.55
N ALA A 34 -2.88 17.45 -4.22
CA ALA A 34 -1.75 18.00 -3.48
C ALA A 34 -0.46 17.19 -3.68
N VAL A 35 -0.59 15.90 -4.00
CA VAL A 35 0.52 14.99 -4.31
C VAL A 35 0.17 14.19 -5.55
N SER A 36 1.03 14.20 -6.58
CA SER A 36 0.87 13.34 -7.75
C SER A 36 1.03 11.87 -7.37
N ALA A 37 0.37 10.95 -8.09
CA ALA A 37 0.56 9.52 -7.89
C ALA A 37 2.03 9.09 -8.00
N CYS A 38 2.80 9.71 -8.91
CA CYS A 38 4.25 9.46 -9.04
C CYS A 38 5.03 9.91 -7.80
N ASP A 39 4.68 11.06 -7.22
CA ASP A 39 5.34 11.59 -6.03
C ASP A 39 4.96 10.78 -4.79
N ALA A 40 3.69 10.38 -4.67
CA ALA A 40 3.23 9.46 -3.63
C ALA A 40 4.01 8.14 -3.71
N MET A 41 4.14 7.55 -4.90
CA MET A 41 4.91 6.33 -5.11
C MET A 41 6.39 6.50 -4.78
N ARG A 42 6.97 7.69 -5.00
CA ARG A 42 8.35 8.00 -4.63
C ARG A 42 8.50 8.19 -3.12
N MET A 43 7.55 8.81 -2.44
CA MET A 43 7.55 8.94 -0.98
C MET A 43 7.42 7.59 -0.27
N LEU A 44 6.67 6.66 -0.87
CA LEU A 44 6.52 5.30 -0.37
C LEU A 44 7.79 4.43 -0.60
N GLN A 45 8.68 4.85 -1.49
CA GLN A 45 9.91 4.15 -1.86
C GLN A 45 11.14 4.99 -1.51
N HIS A 46 11.77 4.71 -0.38
CA HIS A 46 13.00 5.40 -0.01
C HIS A 46 14.23 4.61 -0.50
N GLY A 47 14.96 5.18 -1.46
CA GLY A 47 16.19 4.56 -2.00
C GLY A 47 15.97 3.18 -2.64
N GLY A 48 14.77 2.93 -3.19
CA GLY A 48 14.39 1.63 -3.76
C GLY A 48 13.83 0.61 -2.76
N ASN A 49 13.80 0.93 -1.47
CA ASN A 49 13.16 0.11 -0.44
C ASN A 49 11.82 0.71 -0.01
N PRO A 50 10.80 -0.11 0.25
CA PRO A 50 9.53 0.40 0.74
C PRO A 50 9.70 0.97 2.15
N THR A 51 9.23 2.20 2.37
CA THR A 51 9.16 2.83 3.71
C THR A 51 8.23 2.03 4.62
N GLN A 52 8.22 2.30 5.93
CA GLN A 52 7.27 1.64 6.83
C GLN A 52 5.80 1.87 6.39
N LEU A 53 5.49 3.09 5.95
CA LEU A 53 4.21 3.43 5.32
C LEU A 53 3.98 2.67 4.02
N GLY A 54 5.01 2.56 3.16
CA GLY A 54 4.97 1.72 1.96
C GLY A 54 4.68 0.25 2.25
N GLN A 55 5.34 -0.32 3.25
CA GLN A 55 5.10 -1.71 3.66
C GLN A 55 3.68 -1.89 4.20
N ALA A 56 3.19 -0.98 5.04
CA ALA A 56 1.81 -0.99 5.53
C ALA A 56 0.80 -0.89 4.36
N LEU A 57 1.04 0.01 3.40
CA LEU A 57 0.20 0.14 2.21
C LEU A 57 0.26 -1.10 1.31
N ALA A 58 1.41 -1.77 1.20
CA ALA A 58 1.55 -3.01 0.46
C ALA A 58 0.75 -4.17 1.08
N HIS A 59 0.75 -4.30 2.42
CA HIS A 59 -0.10 -5.25 3.12
C HIS A 59 -1.58 -4.94 2.90
N PHE A 60 -1.98 -3.67 2.95
CA PHE A 60 -3.35 -3.24 2.66
C PHE A 60 -3.75 -3.55 1.21
N GLY A 61 -2.90 -3.22 0.23
CA GLY A 61 -3.15 -3.50 -1.18
C GLY A 61 -3.29 -5.00 -1.50
N ARG A 62 -2.64 -5.87 -0.73
CA ARG A 62 -2.79 -7.32 -0.85
C ARG A 62 -4.22 -7.79 -0.58
N ILE A 63 -4.94 -7.16 0.37
CA ILE A 63 -6.35 -7.46 0.65
C ILE A 63 -7.22 -7.20 -0.58
N PHE A 64 -7.04 -6.04 -1.22
CA PHE A 64 -7.76 -5.68 -2.44
C PHE A 64 -7.43 -6.61 -3.61
N LYS A 65 -6.15 -6.95 -3.77
CA LYS A 65 -5.72 -7.90 -4.82
C LYS A 65 -6.36 -9.27 -4.62
N THR A 66 -6.40 -9.78 -3.40
CA THR A 66 -7.06 -11.06 -3.08
C THR A 66 -8.55 -10.99 -3.40
N ARG A 67 -9.25 -9.92 -2.99
CA ARG A 67 -10.68 -9.73 -3.30
C ARG A 67 -10.93 -9.64 -4.81
N HIS A 68 -10.08 -8.93 -5.54
CA HIS A 68 -10.19 -8.82 -7.00
C HIS A 68 -10.02 -10.18 -7.68
N VAL A 69 -9.02 -10.97 -7.29
CA VAL A 69 -8.80 -12.32 -7.81
C VAL A 69 -9.99 -13.25 -7.50
N LEU A 70 -10.50 -13.20 -6.26
CA LEU A 70 -11.71 -13.95 -5.89
C LEU A 70 -12.90 -13.58 -6.76
N SER A 71 -13.14 -12.28 -6.98
CA SER A 71 -14.22 -11.80 -7.84
C SER A 71 -14.03 -12.18 -9.31
N TYR A 72 -12.79 -12.33 -9.78
CA TYR A 72 -12.50 -12.73 -11.15
C TYR A 72 -12.75 -14.23 -11.39
N VAL A 73 -12.54 -15.06 -10.38
CA VAL A 73 -12.76 -16.53 -10.47
C VAL A 73 -14.24 -16.88 -10.26
N ASP A 74 -14.97 -16.08 -9.49
CA ASP A 74 -16.42 -16.23 -9.26
C ASP A 74 -17.27 -15.78 -10.46
N ALA A 75 -16.74 -14.90 -11.30
CA ALA A 75 -17.38 -14.40 -12.53
C ALA A 75 -17.23 -15.37 -13.71
#